data_AF-A0A5C5SP23-F1
#
_entry.id   AF-A0A5C5SP23-F1
#
_cell.length_a   1.000
_cell.length_b   1.000
_cell.length_c   1.000
_cell.angle_alpha   90.00
_cell.angle_beta   90.00
_cell.angle_gamma   90.00
#
_symmetry.space_group_name_H-M   'P 1'
#
loop_
_entity.id
_entity.type
_entity.pdbx_description
1 polymer ?
#
loop_
_entity_poly.entity_id
_entity_poly.type
_entity_poly.pdbx_seq_one_letter_code
_entity_poly.pdbx_strand_id
1 'polypeptide(L)'
;MYVELARSLGFSKTFIILVHMFRNAVISVFFQSKKTVWFMLSNLFVLELMFNLPGIMLFLRDNMMPQIFILTIFSFFLPIFFLYSIGEWFFLRRLRGKEVL
;
A
#
# COMPACT_ATOMS: atom_id res chain seq x y z
N MET A 1 12.87 17.01 25.58
CA MET A 1 14.28 16.86 26.01
C MET A 1 15.19 16.13 25.01
N TYR A 2 14.71 15.14 24.22
CA TYR A 2 15.56 14.48 23.20
C TYR A 2 15.75 15.29 21.89
N VAL A 3 14.77 16.15 21.56
CA VAL A 3 14.75 16.94 20.32
C VAL A 3 15.72 18.14 20.37
N GLU A 4 16.01 18.66 21.57
CA GLU A 4 16.93 19.79 21.74
C GLU A 4 18.40 19.36 21.69
N LEU A 5 18.72 18.17 22.21
CA LEU A 5 20.05 17.56 22.09
C LEU A 5 20.38 17.19 20.63
N ALA A 6 19.42 16.68 19.87
CA ALA A 6 19.67 16.35 18.46
C ALA A 6 19.90 17.61 17.59
N ARG A 7 19.35 18.77 18.01
CA ARG A 7 19.56 20.06 17.37
C ARG A 7 20.94 20.65 17.67
N SER A 8 21.55 20.34 18.82
CA SER A 8 22.90 20.78 19.18
C SER A 8 24.02 19.92 18.57
N LEU A 9 23.69 18.73 18.05
CA LEU A 9 24.61 17.81 17.36
C LEU A 9 24.70 18.02 15.83
N GLY A 10 24.01 19.02 15.26
CA GLY A 10 24.09 19.36 13.83
C GLY A 10 23.21 18.50 12.91
N PHE A 11 22.36 17.62 13.44
CA PHE A 11 21.41 16.86 12.64
C PHE A 11 20.20 17.74 12.27
N SER A 12 19.90 17.84 10.98
CA SER A 12 18.77 18.64 10.53
C SER A 12 17.46 18.04 11.07
N LYS A 13 16.53 18.91 11.50
CA LYS A 13 15.20 18.54 11.98
C LYS A 13 14.46 17.63 10.98
N THR A 14 14.75 17.80 9.69
CA THR A 14 14.25 16.97 8.58
C THR A 14 14.74 15.53 8.63
N PHE A 15 15.99 15.26 9.01
CA PHE A 15 16.51 13.89 9.12
C PHE A 15 15.81 13.08 10.22
N ILE A 16 15.57 13.69 11.37
CA ILE A 16 14.89 13.05 12.50
C ILE A 16 13.43 12.73 12.14
N ILE A 17 12.75 13.67 11.48
CA ILE A 17 11.37 13.47 11.01
C ILE A 17 11.33 12.37 9.94
N LEU A 18 12.20 12.42 8.93
CA LEU A 18 12.24 11.45 7.83
C LEU A 18 12.67 10.04 8.27
N VAL A 19 13.51 9.89 9.30
CA VAL A 19 13.98 8.56 9.72
C VAL A 19 13.10 7.97 10.82
N HIS A 20 12.68 8.76 11.81
CA HIS A 20 11.90 8.23 12.94
C HIS A 20 10.39 8.31 12.73
N MET A 21 9.89 9.45 12.25
CA MET A 21 8.44 9.62 12.05
C MET A 21 7.96 8.80 10.86
N PHE A 22 8.70 8.81 9.75
CA PHE A 22 8.37 8.00 8.57
C PHE A 22 8.34 6.50 8.90
N ARG A 23 9.31 6.01 9.68
CA ARG A 23 9.40 4.59 10.07
C ARG A 23 8.20 4.11 10.90
N ASN A 24 7.54 5.01 11.63
CA ASN A 24 6.32 4.74 12.38
C ASN A 24 5.04 4.99 11.55
N ALA A 25 5.04 6.04 10.73
CA ALA A 25 3.95 6.39 9.83
C ALA A 25 3.74 5.35 8.74
N VAL A 26 4.81 4.83 8.13
CA VAL A 26 4.75 3.77 7.10
C VAL A 26 4.02 2.52 7.59
N ILE A 27 4.16 2.18 8.87
CA ILE A 27 3.44 1.02 9.45
C ILE A 27 1.94 1.30 9.46
N SER A 28 1.52 2.43 10.02
CA SER A 28 0.10 2.82 10.07
C SER A 28 -0.50 2.98 8.68
N VAL A 29 0.25 3.62 7.77
CA VAL A 29 -0.14 3.80 6.36
C VAL A 29 -0.26 2.45 5.65
N PHE A 30 0.61 1.48 5.91
CA PHE A 30 0.51 0.15 5.30
C PHE A 30 -0.79 -0.55 5.73
N PHE A 31 -1.13 -0.55 7.02
CA PHE A 31 -2.40 -1.11 7.49
C PHE A 31 -3.63 -0.40 6.92
N GLN A 32 -3.60 0.92 6.85
CA GLN A 32 -4.69 1.71 6.28
C GLN A 32 -4.81 1.49 4.76
N SER A 33 -3.68 1.40 4.05
CA SER A 33 -3.63 1.19 2.60
C SER A 33 -4.29 -0.11 2.19
N LYS A 34 -4.19 -1.17 2.99
CA LYS A 34 -4.90 -2.44 2.73
C LYS A 34 -6.40 -2.19 2.62
N LYS A 35 -6.99 -1.51 3.61
CA LYS A 35 -8.42 -1.16 3.60
C LYS A 35 -8.78 -0.23 2.45
N THR A 36 -7.97 0.78 2.19
CA THR A 36 -8.20 1.74 1.10
C THR A 36 -8.18 1.07 -0.27
N VAL A 37 -7.22 0.20 -0.55
CA VAL A 37 -7.14 -0.53 -1.83
C VAL A 37 -8.35 -1.45 -1.96
N TRP A 38 -8.70 -2.24 -0.94
CA TRP A 38 -9.91 -3.08 -1.00
C TRP A 38 -11.17 -2.27 -1.30
N PHE A 39 -11.32 -1.09 -0.67
CA PHE A 39 -12.42 -0.18 -0.96
C PHE A 39 -12.42 0.31 -2.42
N MET A 40 -11.24 0.65 -2.95
CA MET A 40 -11.10 1.06 -4.37
C MET A 40 -11.44 -0.09 -5.32
N LEU A 41 -11.07 -1.33 -5.01
CA LEU A 41 -11.39 -2.50 -5.84
C LEU A 41 -12.89 -2.80 -5.86
N SER A 42 -13.55 -2.75 -4.71
CA SER A 42 -15.01 -2.94 -4.64
C SER A 42 -15.78 -1.86 -5.41
N ASN A 43 -15.21 -0.66 -5.55
CA ASN A 43 -15.82 0.46 -6.25
C ASN A 43 -15.18 0.75 -7.62
N LEU A 44 -14.42 -0.20 -8.18
CA LEU A 44 -13.63 0.02 -9.39
C LEU A 44 -14.47 0.56 -10.55
N PHE A 45 -15.66 -0.01 -10.77
CA PHE A 45 -16.58 0.44 -11.83
C PHE A 45 -17.03 1.90 -11.65
N VAL A 46 -17.35 2.30 -10.42
CA VAL A 46 -17.75 3.68 -10.12
C VAL A 46 -16.59 4.64 -10.34
N LEU A 47 -15.38 4.25 -9.92
CA LEU A 47 -14.18 5.07 -10.12
C LEU A 47 -13.86 5.23 -11.62
N GLU A 48 -13.95 4.16 -12.41
CA GLU A 48 -13.75 4.24 -13.85
C GLU A 48 -14.71 5.24 -14.51
N LEU A 49 -15.99 5.22 -14.12
CA LEU A 49 -16.99 6.14 -14.63
C LEU A 49 -16.75 7.59 -14.16
N MET A 50 -16.46 7.79 -12.87
CA MET A 50 -16.25 9.12 -12.27
C MET A 50 -15.03 9.83 -12.86
N PHE A 51 -13.96 9.09 -13.13
CA PHE A 51 -12.73 9.64 -13.71
C PHE A 51 -12.74 9.61 -15.25
N ASN A 52 -13.82 9.13 -15.88
CA ASN A 52 -13.93 8.95 -17.32
C ASN A 52 -12.73 8.19 -17.91
N LEU A 53 -12.29 7.14 -17.22
CA LEU A 53 -11.15 6.33 -17.61
C LEU A 53 -11.63 5.06 -18.32
N PRO A 54 -11.10 4.73 -19.51
CA PRO A 54 -11.35 3.44 -20.15
C PRO A 54 -10.59 2.35 -19.36
N GLY A 55 -11.22 1.88 -18.28
CA GLY A 55 -10.62 0.94 -17.36
C GLY A 55 -10.94 -0.52 -17.68
N ILE A 56 -10.67 -1.35 -16.67
CA ILE A 56 -10.75 -2.81 -16.77
C ILE A 56 -12.21 -3.25 -16.89
N MET A 57 -13.14 -2.61 -16.17
CA MET A 57 -14.54 -3.00 -16.21
C MET A 57 -15.19 -2.66 -17.57
N LEU A 58 -14.79 -1.54 -18.18
CA LEU A 58 -15.20 -1.22 -19.56
C LEU A 58 -14.60 -2.20 -20.58
N PHE A 59 -13.31 -2.53 -20.46
CA PHE A 59 -12.67 -3.53 -21.33
C PHE A 59 -13.34 -4.92 -21.25
N LEU A 60 -13.72 -5.34 -20.03
CA LEU A 60 -14.42 -6.61 -19.79
C LEU A 60 -15.87 -6.59 -20.29
N ARG A 61 -16.54 -5.44 -20.24
CA ARG A 61 -17.87 -5.28 -20.85
C ARG A 61 -17.78 -5.51 -22.37
N ASP A 62 -16.78 -4.93 -23.02
CA ASP A 62 -16.64 -5.02 -24.47
C ASP A 62 -16.17 -6.40 -24.95
N ASN A 63 -15.41 -7.11 -24.10
CA ASN A 63 -14.88 -8.45 -24.37
C ASN A 63 -15.45 -9.49 -23.40
N MET A 64 -16.70 -9.92 -23.63
CA MET A 64 -17.41 -10.90 -22.79
C MET A 64 -16.91 -12.36 -22.94
N MET A 65 -15.63 -12.57 -23.26
CA MET A 65 -15.04 -13.91 -23.34
C MET A 65 -14.58 -14.39 -21.96
N PRO A 66 -14.98 -15.60 -21.52
CA PRO A 66 -14.59 -16.13 -20.21
C PRO A 66 -13.07 -16.22 -20.00
N GLN A 67 -12.29 -16.50 -21.07
CA GLN A 67 -10.82 -16.56 -20.96
C GLN A 67 -10.22 -15.20 -20.62
N ILE A 68 -10.68 -14.14 -21.27
CA ILE A 68 -10.18 -12.77 -21.08
C ILE A 68 -10.54 -12.27 -19.68
N PHE A 69 -11.73 -12.61 -19.19
CA PHE A 69 -12.16 -12.29 -17.83
C PHE A 69 -11.21 -12.86 -16.77
N ILE A 70 -10.89 -14.14 -16.88
CA ILE A 70 -9.98 -14.82 -15.95
C ILE A 70 -8.59 -14.19 -16.01
N LEU A 71 -8.01 -14.04 -17.20
CA LEU A 71 -6.67 -13.46 -17.38
C LEU A 71 -6.56 -12.05 -16.78
N THR A 72 -7.58 -11.23 -17.00
CA THR A 72 -7.61 -9.84 -16.52
C THR A 72 -7.66 -9.79 -15.00
N ILE A 73 -8.52 -10.60 -14.37
CA ILE A 73 -8.60 -10.70 -12.90
C ILE A 73 -7.30 -11.20 -12.32
N PHE A 74 -6.70 -12.25 -12.88
CA PHE A 74 -5.43 -12.78 -12.40
C PHE A 74 -4.28 -11.77 -12.54
N SER A 75 -4.21 -11.07 -13.68
CA SER A 75 -3.20 -10.04 -13.93
C SER A 75 -3.26 -8.90 -12.92
N PHE A 76 -4.44 -8.59 -12.39
CA PHE A 76 -4.63 -7.53 -11.40
C PHE A 76 -4.48 -8.06 -9.96
N PHE A 77 -4.96 -9.26 -9.68
CA PHE A 77 -4.90 -9.89 -8.37
C PHE A 77 -3.47 -10.27 -7.96
N LEU A 78 -2.70 -10.90 -8.86
CA LEU A 78 -1.34 -11.36 -8.58
C LEU A 78 -0.39 -10.26 -8.07
N PRO A 79 -0.22 -9.11 -8.76
CA PRO A 79 0.71 -8.07 -8.30
C PRO A 79 0.31 -7.51 -6.94
N ILE A 80 -0.99 -7.31 -6.70
CA ILE A 80 -1.51 -6.83 -5.42
C ILE A 80 -1.26 -7.85 -4.32
N PHE A 81 -1.48 -9.13 -4.61
CA PHE A 81 -1.20 -10.22 -3.68
C PHE A 81 0.28 -10.26 -3.29
N PHE A 82 1.20 -10.19 -4.25
CA PHE A 82 2.64 -10.18 -3.98
C PHE A 82 3.06 -8.93 -3.17
N LEU A 83 2.56 -7.75 -3.52
CA LEU A 83 2.85 -6.51 -2.77
C LEU A 83 2.44 -6.62 -1.30
N TYR A 84 1.24 -7.12 -1.02
CA TYR A 84 0.79 -7.32 0.36
C TYR A 84 1.53 -8.44 1.07
N SER A 85 1.80 -9.56 0.40
CA SER A 85 2.51 -10.70 0.99
C SER A 85 3.95 -10.32 1.39
N ILE A 86 4.67 -9.61 0.53
CA ILE A 86 6.02 -9.10 0.83
C ILE A 86 5.97 -8.07 1.95
N GLY A 87 4.98 -7.17 1.93
CA GLY A 87 4.80 -6.15 2.96
C GLY A 87 4.51 -6.75 4.34
N GLU A 88 3.63 -7.74 4.43
CA GLU A 88 3.34 -8.47 5.66
C GLU A 88 4.56 -9.26 6.15
N TRP A 89 5.30 -9.92 5.26
CA TRP A 89 6.52 -10.64 5.62
C TRP A 89 7.61 -9.70 6.16
N PHE A 90 7.82 -8.55 5.53
CA PHE A 90 8.75 -7.52 6.02
C PHE A 90 8.32 -6.99 7.39
N PHE A 91 7.01 -6.84 7.60
CA PHE A 91 6.46 -6.38 8.87
C PHE A 91 6.59 -7.42 10.00
N LEU A 92 6.26 -8.69 9.74
CA LEU A 92 6.39 -9.79 10.70
C LEU A 92 7.84 -9.97 11.19
N ARG A 93 8.82 -9.85 10.29
CA ARG A 93 10.24 -9.86 10.66
C ARG A 93 10.62 -8.76 11.64
N ARG A 94 9.90 -7.63 11.61
CA ARG A 94 10.20 -6.46 12.42
C ARG A 94 9.47 -6.42 13.75
N LEU A 95 8.34 -7.12 13.89
CA LEU A 95 7.66 -7.34 15.16
C LEU A 95 8.35 -8.42 16.00
N ARG A 96 8.81 -9.52 15.39
CA ARG A 96 9.48 -10.62 16.09
C ARG A 96 10.79 -10.21 16.80
N GLY A 97 11.40 -9.10 16.39
CA GLY A 97 12.56 -8.51 17.07
C GLY A 97 12.24 -7.71 18.35
N LYS A 98 10.95 -7.48 18.67
CA LYS A 98 10.51 -6.77 19.88
C LYS A 98 9.99 -7.67 21.00
N GLU A 99 9.72 -8.94 20.74
CA GLU A 99 9.25 -9.90 21.75
C GLU A 99 10.39 -10.56 22.54
N VAL A 100 11.64 -10.20 22.27
CA VAL A 100 12.85 -10.81 22.89
C VAL A 100 13.62 -9.83 23.78
N LEU A 101 13.05 -8.68 24.13
CA LEU A 101 13.62 -7.70 25.06
C LEU A 101 12.67 -7.43 26.22
#